data_AF-A0A254QWW1-F1
#
_entry.id   AF-A0A254QWW1-F1
#
_cell.length_a   1.000
_cell.length_b   1.000
_cell.length_c   1.000
_cell.angle_alpha   90.00
_cell.angle_beta   90.00
_cell.angle_gamma   90.00
#
_symmetry.space_group_name_H-M   'P 1'
#
loop_
_entity.id
_entity.type
_entity.pdbx_description
1 polymer ?
#
loop_
_entity_poly.entity_id
_entity_poly.type
_entity_poly.pdbx_seq_one_letter_code
_entity_poly.pdbx_strand_id
1 'polypeptide(L)'
;PGLGHPVHKPVDPRTPRLFQIAVENGKSGEYIELIQKIQAVAEEKSGKMLPINATGAIGAICCEFGFPWKIVRGFGVMARAIGLVGHILEESENPISYELWQRAEQEILETSGPEAK
;
A
#
# COMPACT_ATOMS: atom_id res chain seq x y z
N PRO A 1 0.18 -9.54 -9.11
CA PRO A 1 -0.27 -8.52 -8.13
C PRO A 1 0.88 -8.24 -7.14
N GLY A 2 0.98 -7.03 -6.58
CA GLY A 2 2.07 -6.67 -5.64
C GLY A 2 3.36 -6.15 -6.29
N LEU A 3 3.35 -5.91 -7.61
CA LEU A 3 4.44 -5.27 -8.35
C LEU A 3 4.01 -3.89 -8.86
N GLY A 4 4.97 -2.97 -8.92
CA GLY A 4 4.79 -1.59 -9.36
C GLY A 4 4.35 -0.65 -8.25
N HIS A 5 4.74 0.62 -8.41
CA HIS A 5 4.35 1.72 -7.54
C HIS A 5 4.30 3.03 -8.37
N PRO A 6 3.31 3.92 -8.18
CA PRO A 6 3.22 5.18 -8.92
C PRO A 6 4.39 6.13 -8.60
N VAL A 7 4.73 6.25 -7.30
CA VAL A 7 5.76 7.17 -6.79
C VAL A 7 7.13 6.51 -6.59
N HIS A 8 7.20 5.42 -5.81
CA HIS A 8 8.47 4.77 -5.45
C HIS A 8 9.07 3.95 -6.59
N LYS A 9 10.08 4.53 -7.26
CA LYS A 9 10.95 3.88 -8.25
C LYS A 9 12.39 4.34 -7.97
N PRO A 10 13.40 3.47 -8.08
CA PRO A 10 13.34 2.08 -8.56
C PRO A 10 12.82 1.07 -7.53
N VAL A 11 12.73 1.44 -6.25
CA VAL A 11 12.43 0.54 -5.14
C VAL A 11 11.39 1.17 -4.21
N ASP A 12 10.44 0.38 -3.71
CA ASP A 12 9.61 0.73 -2.56
C ASP A 12 10.45 0.53 -1.28
N PRO A 13 10.79 1.60 -0.53
CA PRO A 13 11.73 1.51 0.59
C PRO A 13 11.22 0.61 1.73
N ARG A 14 9.92 0.37 1.81
CA ARG A 14 9.32 -0.51 2.83
C ARG A 14 9.65 -1.98 2.57
N THR A 15 9.75 -2.37 1.30
CA THR A 15 9.92 -3.77 0.91
C THR A 15 11.26 -4.36 1.37
N PRO A 16 12.43 -3.72 1.14
CA PRO A 16 13.69 -4.22 1.67
C PRO A 16 13.67 -4.37 3.20
N ARG A 17 13.07 -3.40 3.91
CA ARG A 17 12.98 -3.47 5.37
C ARG A 17 12.09 -4.62 5.84
N LEU A 18 10.96 -4.85 5.19
CA LEU A 18 10.06 -5.98 5.49
C LEU A 18 10.76 -7.32 5.26
N PHE A 19 11.48 -7.48 4.14
CA PHE A 19 12.25 -8.70 3.89
C PHE A 19 13.40 -8.88 4.87
N GLN A 20 14.09 -7.81 5.26
CA GLN A 20 15.10 -7.88 6.30
C GLN A 20 14.52 -8.39 7.63
N ILE A 21 13.37 -7.84 8.06
CA ILE A 21 12.68 -8.32 9.28
C ILE A 21 12.28 -9.79 9.13
N ALA A 22 11.82 -10.21 7.95
CA ALA A 22 11.49 -11.60 7.68
C ALA A 22 12.72 -12.52 7.83
N VAL A 23 13.88 -12.12 7.29
CA VAL A 23 15.16 -12.82 7.47
C VAL A 23 15.55 -12.90 8.95
N GLU A 24 15.49 -11.78 9.67
CA GLU A 24 15.79 -11.69 11.11
C GLU A 24 14.94 -12.65 11.95
N ASN A 25 13.75 -13.02 11.46
CA ASN A 25 12.81 -13.93 12.13
C ASN A 25 12.76 -15.34 11.51
N GLY A 26 13.69 -15.70 10.62
CA GLY A 26 13.72 -17.02 9.99
C GLY A 26 12.54 -17.28 9.03
N LYS A 27 11.98 -16.23 8.44
CA LYS A 27 10.83 -16.24 7.51
C LYS A 27 11.21 -15.77 6.10
N SER A 28 12.41 -16.14 5.63
CA SER A 28 12.85 -15.86 4.26
C SER A 28 12.96 -17.15 3.45
N GLY A 29 11.81 -17.68 3.02
CA GLY A 29 11.72 -18.93 2.27
C GLY A 29 11.33 -18.75 0.80
N GLU A 30 10.69 -19.78 0.26
CA GLU A 30 10.42 -19.93 -1.17
C GLU A 30 9.46 -18.88 -1.74
N TYR A 31 8.54 -18.34 -0.93
CA TYR A 31 7.57 -17.34 -1.40
C TYR A 31 8.22 -15.96 -1.58
N ILE A 32 9.14 -15.58 -0.70
CA ILE A 32 9.94 -14.35 -0.87
C ILE A 32 10.87 -14.48 -2.07
N GLU A 33 11.53 -15.62 -2.25
CA GLU A 33 12.31 -15.87 -3.46
C GLU A 33 11.46 -15.83 -4.73
N LEU A 34 10.27 -16.44 -4.68
CA LEU A 34 9.36 -16.50 -5.82
C LEU A 34 8.95 -15.10 -6.26
N ILE A 35 8.55 -14.21 -5.35
CA ILE A 35 8.13 -12.86 -5.73
C ILE A 35 9.29 -12.04 -6.31
N GLN A 36 10.52 -12.24 -5.84
CA GLN A 36 11.72 -11.61 -6.41
C GLN A 36 12.02 -12.11 -7.83
N LYS A 37 11.89 -13.41 -8.07
CA LYS A 37 12.02 -14.00 -9.42
C LYS A 37 10.92 -13.49 -10.36
N ILE A 38 9.68 -13.42 -9.87
CA ILE A 38 8.55 -12.86 -10.63
C ILE A 38 8.82 -11.38 -10.97
N GLN A 39 9.36 -10.58 -10.05
CA GLN A 39 9.75 -9.20 -10.31
C GLN A 39 10.74 -9.14 -11.47
N ALA A 40 11.85 -9.87 -11.40
CA ALA A 40 12.89 -9.84 -12.43
C ALA A 40 12.33 -10.17 -13.83
N VAL A 41 11.53 -11.24 -13.93
CA VAL A 41 10.89 -11.62 -15.20
C VAL A 41 9.88 -10.58 -15.67
N ALA A 42 9.10 -9.99 -14.76
CA ALA A 42 8.12 -8.97 -15.12
C ALA A 42 8.78 -7.68 -15.64
N GLU A 43 9.89 -7.27 -15.03
CA GLU A 43 10.67 -6.11 -15.46
C GLU A 43 11.30 -6.37 -16.84
N GLU A 44 11.88 -7.56 -17.05
CA GLU A 44 12.42 -7.99 -18.35
C GLU A 44 11.36 -7.95 -19.45
N LYS A 45 10.19 -8.58 -19.21
CA LYS A 45 9.12 -8.69 -20.21
C LYS A 45 8.41 -7.37 -20.51
N SER A 46 8.29 -6.49 -19.52
CA SER A 46 7.56 -5.24 -19.67
C SER A 46 8.45 -4.07 -20.10
N GLY A 47 9.77 -4.16 -19.91
CA GLY A 47 10.70 -3.05 -20.09
C GLY A 47 10.47 -1.90 -19.11
N LYS A 48 9.71 -2.13 -18.04
CA LYS A 48 9.36 -1.12 -17.02
C LYS A 48 9.91 -1.55 -15.67
N MET A 49 10.31 -0.57 -14.85
CA MET A 49 10.56 -0.82 -13.43
C MET A 49 9.25 -1.16 -12.72
N LEU A 50 9.22 -2.31 -12.07
CA LEU A 50 8.07 -2.88 -11.39
C LEU A 50 8.47 -3.33 -9.98
N PRO A 51 8.87 -2.39 -9.09
CA PRO A 51 9.29 -2.73 -7.74
C PRO A 51 8.23 -3.55 -7.02
N ILE A 52 8.66 -4.53 -6.23
CA ILE A 52 7.77 -5.18 -5.26
C ILE A 52 7.30 -4.11 -4.28
N ASN A 53 5.99 -3.84 -4.26
CA ASN A 53 5.42 -2.88 -3.32
C ASN A 53 5.18 -3.53 -1.96
N ALA A 54 4.92 -2.70 -0.94
CA ALA A 54 4.69 -3.19 0.42
C ALA A 54 3.60 -4.27 0.51
N THR A 55 2.52 -4.16 -0.27
CA THR A 55 1.44 -5.17 -0.29
C THR A 55 1.95 -6.51 -0.86
N GLY A 56 2.77 -6.48 -1.91
CA GLY A 56 3.42 -7.67 -2.46
C GLY A 56 4.36 -8.32 -1.45
N ALA A 57 5.19 -7.51 -0.78
CA ALA A 57 6.12 -7.99 0.26
C ALA A 57 5.38 -8.65 1.43
N ILE A 58 4.35 -7.98 1.97
CA ILE A 58 3.50 -8.53 3.05
C ILE A 58 2.82 -9.83 2.60
N GLY A 59 2.32 -9.89 1.36
CA GLY A 59 1.71 -11.09 0.81
C GLY A 59 2.66 -12.28 0.80
N ALA A 60 3.89 -12.09 0.31
CA ALA A 60 4.92 -13.13 0.32
C ALA A 60 5.26 -13.57 1.74
N ILE A 61 5.46 -12.63 2.66
CA ILE A 61 5.73 -12.92 4.08
C ILE A 61 4.58 -13.70 4.73
N CYS A 62 3.32 -13.34 4.47
CA CYS A 62 2.18 -14.10 4.99
C CYS A 62 2.15 -15.55 4.48
N CYS A 63 2.60 -15.80 3.25
CA CYS A 63 2.76 -17.16 2.74
C CYS A 63 3.88 -17.92 3.47
N GLU A 64 4.98 -17.26 3.86
CA GLU A 64 6.05 -17.87 4.70
C GLU A 64 5.55 -18.28 6.10
N PHE A 65 4.50 -17.62 6.59
CA PHE A 65 3.80 -18.02 7.81
C PHE A 65 2.78 -19.15 7.59
N GLY A 66 2.52 -19.56 6.34
CA GLY A 66 1.54 -20.58 6.01
C GLY A 66 0.08 -20.11 6.11
N PHE A 67 -0.17 -18.80 6.14
CA PHE A 67 -1.54 -18.29 6.19
C PHE A 67 -2.27 -18.54 4.86
N PRO A 68 -3.56 -18.96 4.90
CA PRO A 68 -4.37 -19.02 3.69
C PRO A 68 -4.48 -17.63 3.06
N TRP A 69 -4.14 -17.50 1.77
CA TRP A 69 -4.14 -16.20 1.08
C TRP A 69 -5.47 -15.43 1.18
N LYS A 70 -6.60 -16.15 1.31
CA LYS A 70 -7.95 -15.59 1.46
C LYS A 70 -8.10 -14.68 2.68
N ILE A 71 -7.32 -14.90 3.74
CA ILE A 71 -7.38 -14.10 4.97
C ILE A 71 -6.35 -12.96 5.00
N VAL A 72 -5.39 -12.93 4.07
CA VAL A 72 -4.24 -12.01 4.12
C VAL A 72 -4.67 -10.53 4.06
N ARG A 73 -5.77 -10.23 3.35
CA ARG A 73 -6.33 -8.88 3.30
C ARG A 73 -6.81 -8.39 4.68
N GLY A 74 -7.18 -9.30 5.58
CA GLY A 74 -7.59 -8.99 6.95
C GLY A 74 -6.47 -8.33 7.77
N PHE A 75 -5.21 -8.73 7.57
CA PHE A 75 -4.06 -8.09 8.24
C PHE A 75 -3.92 -6.62 7.85
N GLY A 76 -4.15 -6.30 6.57
CA GLY A 76 -4.18 -4.92 6.11
C GLY A 76 -5.29 -4.10 6.79
N VAL A 77 -6.49 -4.66 6.93
CA VAL A 77 -7.61 -4.00 7.61
C VAL A 77 -7.27 -3.72 9.08
N MET A 78 -6.74 -4.70 9.80
CA MET A 78 -6.34 -4.54 11.21
C MET A 78 -5.27 -3.46 11.38
N ALA A 79 -4.23 -3.47 10.54
CA ALA A 79 -3.17 -2.46 10.60
C ALA A 79 -3.70 -1.04 10.29
N ARG A 80 -4.64 -0.90 9.36
CA ARG A 80 -5.24 0.40 9.02
C ARG A 80 -6.16 0.94 10.10
N ALA A 81 -6.83 0.08 10.85
CA ALA A 81 -7.69 0.50 11.97
C ALA A 81 -6.91 1.32 13.01
N ILE A 82 -5.65 0.97 13.27
CA ILE A 82 -4.76 1.73 14.18
C ILE A 82 -4.55 3.17 13.65
N GLY A 83 -4.30 3.32 12.35
CA GLY A 83 -4.15 4.64 11.73
C GLY A 83 -5.43 5.47 11.76
N LEU A 84 -6.60 4.83 11.64
CA LEU A 84 -7.89 5.51 11.76
C LEU A 84 -8.10 6.12 13.16
N VAL A 85 -7.66 5.43 14.21
CA VAL A 85 -7.69 5.99 15.57
C VAL A 85 -6.83 7.25 15.65
N GLY A 86 -5.64 7.24 15.04
CA GLY A 86 -4.78 8.42 14.95
C GLY A 86 -5.45 9.59 14.23
N HIS A 87 -6.11 9.34 13.09
CA HIS A 87 -6.85 10.38 12.38
C HIS A 87 -8.05 10.92 13.16
N ILE A 88 -8.73 10.08 13.95
CA ILE A 88 -9.82 10.55 14.83
C ILE A 88 -9.28 11.52 15.88
N LEU A 89 -8.12 11.20 16.49
CA LEU A 89 -7.49 12.09 17.46
C LEU A 89 -7.06 13.41 16.79
N GLU A 90 -6.38 13.33 15.66
CA GLU A 90 -5.94 14.50 14.87
C GLU A 90 -7.12 15.42 14.52
N GLU A 91 -8.22 14.85 14.02
CA GLU A 91 -9.42 15.61 13.68
C GLU A 91 -10.11 16.20 14.93
N SER A 92 -10.00 15.55 16.08
CA SER A 92 -10.57 16.08 17.34
C SER A 92 -9.79 17.25 17.92
N GLU A 93 -8.47 17.32 17.67
CA GLU A 93 -7.58 18.38 18.15
C GLU A 93 -7.46 19.54 17.17
N ASN A 94 -7.44 19.24 15.87
CA ASN A 94 -7.33 20.21 14.78
C ASN A 94 -8.32 19.88 13.65
N PRO A 95 -9.62 20.23 13.81
CA PRO A 95 -10.65 19.85 12.85
C PRO A 95 -10.46 20.53 11.50
N ILE A 96 -10.40 19.74 10.42
CA ILE A 96 -10.30 20.24 9.03
C ILE A 96 -11.53 19.88 8.19
N SER A 97 -12.37 18.96 8.65
CA SER A 97 -13.45 18.38 7.83
C SER A 97 -14.45 19.40 7.33
N TYR A 98 -14.85 20.37 8.17
CA TYR A 98 -15.85 21.37 7.78
C TYR A 98 -15.33 22.33 6.70
N GLU A 99 -14.10 22.80 6.84
CA GLU A 99 -13.45 23.65 5.85
C GLU A 99 -13.23 22.91 4.53
N LEU A 100 -12.78 21.66 4.59
CA LEU A 100 -12.65 20.82 3.40
C LEU A 100 -13.99 20.60 2.70
N TRP A 101 -15.06 20.37 3.45
CA TRP A 101 -16.41 20.22 2.89
C TRP A 101 -16.83 21.47 2.10
N GLN A 102 -16.72 22.65 2.72
CA GLN A 102 -17.12 23.90 2.07
C GLN A 102 -16.30 24.17 0.80
N ARG A 103 -14.99 23.94 0.84
CA ARG A 103 -14.11 24.15 -0.32
C ARG A 103 -14.44 23.20 -1.46
N ALA A 104 -14.66 21.91 -1.14
CA ALA A 104 -15.03 20.93 -2.15
C ALA A 104 -16.40 21.23 -2.77
N GLU A 105 -17.39 21.62 -1.97
CA GLU A 105 -18.71 22.00 -2.45
C GLU A 105 -18.64 23.22 -3.38
N GLN A 106 -17.88 24.25 -3.00
CA GLN A 106 -17.67 25.42 -3.84
C GLN A 106 -17.01 25.07 -5.18
N GLU A 107 -15.92 24.29 -5.16
CA GLU A 107 -15.21 23.90 -6.38
C GLU A 107 -16.11 23.06 -7.32
N ILE A 108 -16.92 22.16 -6.77
CA ILE A 108 -17.89 21.38 -7.54
C ILE A 108 -18.93 22.28 -8.19
N LEU A 109 -19.47 23.27 -7.46
CA LEU A 109 -20.45 24.20 -8.01
C LEU A 109 -19.85 25.03 -9.16
N GLU A 110 -18.58 25.44 -9.05
CA GLU A 110 -17.88 26.21 -10.06
C GLU A 110 -17.53 25.40 -11.33
N THR A 111 -17.19 24.11 -11.17
CA THR A 111 -16.65 23.27 -12.27
C THR A 111 -17.63 22.25 -12.84
N SER A 112 -18.68 21.89 -12.11
CA SER A 112 -19.64 20.83 -12.49
C SER A 112 -21.08 21.14 -12.05
N GLY A 113 -21.34 22.32 -11.47
CA GLY A 113 -22.67 22.76 -11.07
C GLY A 113 -23.56 23.14 -12.25
N PRO A 114 -24.85 23.41 -12.00
CA PRO A 114 -25.80 23.79 -13.04
C PRO A 114 -25.43 25.08 -13.81
N GLU A 115 -24.57 25.92 -13.23
CA GLU A 115 -24.04 27.16 -13.82
C GLU A 115 -22.60 27.02 -14.34
N ALA A 116 -22.01 25.82 -14.27
CA ALA A 116 -20.66 25.56 -14.77
C ALA A 116 -20.62 25.71 -16.29
N LYS A 117 -19.60 26.41 -16.80
CA LYS A 117 -19.34 26.57 -18.24
C LYS A 117 -18.78 25.30 -18.88
#